data_AF-A0A8J4U2L9-F1
#
_entry.id   AF-A0A8J4U2L9-F1
#
_cell.length_a   1.000
_cell.length_b   1.000
_cell.length_c   1.000
_cell.angle_alpha   90.00
_cell.angle_beta   90.00
_cell.angle_gamma   90.00
#
_symmetry.space_group_name_H-M   'P 1'
#
loop_
_entity.id
_entity.type
_entity.pdbx_description
1 polymer ?
#
loop_
_entity_poly.entity_id
_entity_poly.type
_entity_poly.pdbx_seq_one_letter_code
_entity_poly.pdbx_strand_id
1 'polypeptide(L)'
;MEEQEQTEWDAVNRLLQHHGFKPIRFTDPAENKNLADLVLLERTSSSELRVTLTTMLTDSERRQALIQELIQSNKKLKQEVEQHQARAVRQSHRAEELEGVLAGVKVKVQGLEDSIINKAAQQRGERRQLQQDKRDAEV
;
A
#
# COMPACT_ATOMS: atom_id res chain seq x y z
N MET A 1 -12.42 12.87 -53.22
CA MET A 1 -12.92 11.77 -52.35
C MET A 1 -11.74 10.94 -51.85
N GLU A 2 -10.77 10.62 -52.71
CA GLU A 2 -9.50 9.97 -52.35
C GLU A 2 -8.66 10.78 -51.34
N GLU A 3 -8.55 12.11 -51.51
CA GLU A 3 -7.80 12.98 -50.58
C GLU A 3 -8.33 12.93 -49.13
N GLN A 4 -9.65 12.78 -48.97
CA GLN A 4 -10.28 12.71 -47.65
C GLN A 4 -9.95 11.39 -46.96
N GLU A 5 -10.00 10.28 -47.70
CA GLU A 5 -9.57 8.97 -47.17
C GLU A 5 -8.08 8.95 -46.82
N GLN A 6 -7.24 9.56 -47.66
CA GLN A 6 -5.81 9.70 -47.39
C GLN A 6 -5.57 10.40 -46.05
N THR A 7 -6.27 11.52 -45.82
CA THR A 7 -6.14 12.32 -44.59
C THR A 7 -6.57 11.53 -43.34
N GLU A 8 -7.65 10.76 -43.46
CA GLU A 8 -8.16 9.89 -42.39
C GLU A 8 -7.19 8.73 -42.10
N TRP A 9 -6.58 8.13 -43.12
CA TRP A 9 -5.52 7.14 -42.96
C TRP A 9 -4.24 7.72 -42.36
N ASP A 10 -3.87 8.95 -42.70
CA ASP A 10 -2.73 9.63 -42.11
C ASP A 10 -2.90 9.83 -40.60
N ALA A 11 -4.14 10.07 -40.14
CA ALA A 11 -4.43 10.14 -38.71
C ALA A 11 -4.22 8.79 -38.01
N VAL A 12 -4.71 7.70 -38.60
CA VAL A 12 -4.49 6.34 -38.07
C VAL A 12 -3.01 5.95 -38.12
N ASN A 13 -2.30 6.33 -39.17
CA ASN A 13 -0.88 6.06 -39.35
C ASN A 13 -0.02 6.76 -38.29
N ARG A 14 -0.37 7.99 -37.89
CA ARG A 14 0.29 8.65 -36.76
C ARG A 14 0.14 7.85 -35.47
N LEU A 15 -1.05 7.33 -35.18
CA LEU A 15 -1.29 6.46 -34.02
C LEU A 15 -0.49 5.16 -34.12
N LEU A 16 -0.55 4.48 -35.27
CA LEU A 16 0.22 3.26 -35.52
C LEU A 16 1.72 3.47 -35.26
N GLN A 17 2.28 4.55 -35.80
CA GLN A 17 3.68 4.90 -35.62
C GLN A 17 4.03 5.25 -34.17
N HIS A 18 3.15 5.96 -33.46
CA HIS A 18 3.32 6.23 -32.02
C HIS A 18 3.46 4.93 -31.22
N HIS A 19 2.76 3.87 -31.64
CA HIS A 19 2.83 2.53 -31.07
C HIS A 19 3.90 1.62 -31.69
N GLY A 20 4.74 2.12 -32.60
CA GLY A 20 5.83 1.36 -33.23
C GLY A 20 5.40 0.46 -34.39
N PHE A 21 4.17 0.59 -34.88
CA PHE A 21 3.70 -0.13 -36.06
C PHE A 21 4.05 0.61 -37.36
N LYS A 22 4.11 -0.15 -38.47
CA LYS A 22 4.32 0.41 -39.81
C LYS A 22 3.04 1.11 -40.30
N PRO A 23 3.15 2.24 -41.01
CA PRO A 23 1.99 2.93 -41.58
C PRO A 23 1.40 2.13 -42.75
N ILE A 24 0.09 2.21 -42.90
CA ILE A 24 -0.68 1.68 -44.03
C ILE A 24 -0.59 2.68 -45.18
N ARG A 25 -0.27 2.21 -46.38
CA ARG A 25 -0.09 3.04 -47.58
C ARG A 25 -1.02 2.57 -48.68
N PHE A 26 -1.61 3.54 -49.38
CA PHE A 26 -2.24 3.27 -50.66
C PHE A 26 -1.16 2.94 -51.68
N THR A 27 -1.50 2.02 -52.57
CA THR A 27 -0.58 1.52 -53.58
C THR A 27 -1.22 1.65 -54.95
N ASP A 28 -0.49 2.18 -55.94
CA ASP A 28 -0.98 2.24 -57.31
C ASP A 28 -1.00 0.82 -57.91
N PRO A 29 -2.17 0.31 -58.35
CA PRO A 29 -2.29 -0.98 -59.01
C PRO A 29 -1.43 -1.11 -60.27
N ALA A 30 -1.10 0.00 -60.95
CA ALA A 30 -0.27 0.00 -62.16
C ALA A 30 1.24 -0.10 -61.87
N GLU A 31 1.68 0.40 -60.72
CA GLU A 31 3.10 0.34 -60.31
C GLU A 31 3.47 -0.97 -59.61
N ASN A 32 2.51 -1.63 -58.95
CA ASN A 32 2.76 -2.87 -58.22
C ASN A 32 2.39 -4.13 -59.00
N LYS A 33 3.41 -4.82 -59.50
CA LYS A 33 3.26 -6.08 -60.26
C LYS A 33 2.98 -7.30 -59.37
N ASN A 34 3.20 -7.21 -58.06
CA ASN A 34 2.97 -8.32 -57.14
C ASN A 34 1.64 -8.16 -56.37
N LEU A 35 0.57 -8.69 -56.94
CA LEU A 35 -0.76 -8.65 -56.32
C LEU A 35 -0.84 -9.45 -55.00
N ALA A 36 0.09 -10.36 -54.74
CA ALA A 36 0.12 -11.16 -53.52
C ALA A 36 0.42 -10.34 -52.25
N ASP A 37 1.06 -9.18 -52.40
CA ASP A 37 1.44 -8.29 -51.29
C ASP A 37 0.41 -7.18 -51.04
N LEU A 38 -0.69 -7.15 -51.81
CA LEU A 38 -1.73 -6.13 -51.75
C LEU A 38 -3.01 -6.66 -51.13
N VAL A 39 -3.69 -5.80 -50.37
CA VAL A 39 -5.03 -6.09 -49.85
C VAL A 39 -6.01 -5.10 -50.47
N LEU A 40 -6.96 -5.62 -51.26
CA LEU A 40 -8.08 -4.84 -51.76
C LEU A 40 -9.17 -4.80 -50.68
N LEU A 41 -9.53 -3.61 -50.23
CA LEU A 41 -10.60 -3.41 -49.27
C LEU A 41 -11.76 -2.67 -49.93
N GLU A 42 -12.98 -3.13 -49.67
CA GLU A 42 -14.16 -2.32 -49.94
C GLU A 42 -14.09 -1.03 -49.10
N ARG A 43 -14.65 0.05 -49.63
CA ARG A 43 -14.68 1.37 -48.97
C ARG A 43 -15.27 1.31 -47.56
N THR A 44 -16.34 0.55 -47.40
CA THR A 44 -17.00 0.29 -46.11
C THR A 44 -16.05 -0.42 -45.14
N SER A 45 -15.44 -1.53 -45.57
CA SER A 45 -14.46 -2.28 -44.77
C SER A 45 -13.22 -1.44 -44.41
N SER A 46 -12.71 -0.63 -45.34
CA SER A 46 -11.60 0.32 -45.08
C SER A 46 -11.96 1.33 -44.00
N SER A 47 -13.17 1.89 -44.06
CA SER A 47 -13.67 2.82 -43.05
C SER A 47 -13.82 2.15 -41.68
N GLU A 48 -14.45 0.99 -41.61
CA GLU A 48 -14.61 0.21 -40.38
C GLU A 48 -13.27 -0.21 -39.76
N LEU A 49 -12.31 -0.59 -40.60
CA LEU A 49 -10.97 -0.96 -40.15
C LEU A 49 -10.25 0.22 -39.49
N ARG A 50 -10.37 1.44 -40.06
CA ARG A 50 -9.81 2.65 -39.44
C ARG A 50 -10.43 2.96 -38.09
N VAL A 51 -11.76 2.87 -37.99
CA VAL A 51 -12.45 3.08 -36.71
C VAL A 51 -11.97 2.05 -35.69
N THR A 52 -11.93 0.77 -36.08
CA THR A 52 -11.49 -0.31 -35.22
C THR A 52 -10.05 -0.11 -34.74
N LEU A 53 -9.11 0.19 -35.64
CA LEU A 53 -7.72 0.47 -35.29
C LEU A 53 -7.62 1.68 -34.35
N THR A 54 -8.32 2.77 -34.65
CA THR A 54 -8.31 3.98 -33.80
C THR A 54 -8.81 3.65 -32.39
N THR A 55 -9.93 2.94 -32.28
CA THR A 55 -10.49 2.54 -30.98
C THR A 55 -9.53 1.61 -30.23
N MET A 56 -8.95 0.62 -30.89
CA MET A 56 -8.02 -0.31 -30.23
C MET A 56 -6.74 0.36 -29.76
N LEU A 57 -6.15 1.26 -30.55
CA LEU A 57 -4.92 1.97 -30.18
C LEU A 57 -5.18 2.95 -29.02
N THR A 58 -6.22 3.76 -29.12
CA THR A 58 -6.58 4.72 -28.05
C THR A 58 -6.96 4.03 -26.74
N ASP A 59 -7.70 2.92 -26.81
CA ASP A 59 -8.02 2.12 -25.62
C ASP A 59 -6.78 1.44 -25.02
N SER A 60 -5.83 1.02 -25.87
CA SER A 60 -4.55 0.47 -25.40
C SER A 60 -3.70 1.52 -24.67
N GLU A 61 -3.65 2.76 -25.16
CA GLU A 61 -2.98 3.87 -24.46
C GLU A 61 -3.61 4.14 -23.09
N ARG A 62 -4.94 4.22 -23.05
CA ARG A 62 -5.68 4.43 -21.79
C ARG A 62 -5.42 3.32 -20.78
N ARG A 63 -5.46 2.06 -21.24
CA ARG A 63 -5.16 0.90 -20.38
C ARG A 63 -3.72 0.92 -19.89
N GLN A 64 -2.77 1.28 -20.75
CA GLN A 64 -1.37 1.40 -20.35
C GLN A 64 -1.17 2.48 -19.28
N ALA A 65 -1.83 3.64 -19.40
CA ALA A 65 -1.80 4.68 -18.38
C ALA A 65 -2.35 4.18 -17.03
N LEU A 66 -3.51 3.51 -17.04
CA LEU A 66 -4.09 2.93 -15.84
C LEU A 66 -3.18 1.88 -15.18
N ILE A 67 -2.53 1.03 -15.98
CA ILE A 67 -1.56 0.04 -15.47
C ILE A 67 -0.40 0.75 -14.76
N GLN A 68 0.14 1.83 -15.34
CA GLN A 68 1.21 2.60 -14.71
C GLN A 68 0.77 3.25 -13.39
N GLU A 69 -0.42 3.83 -13.36
CA GLU A 69 -1.01 4.40 -12.13
C GLU A 69 -1.19 3.32 -11.05
N LEU A 70 -1.69 2.14 -11.42
CA LEU A 70 -1.84 1.00 -10.51
C LEU A 70 -0.50 0.51 -9.96
N ILE A 71 0.53 0.43 -10.80
CA ILE A 71 1.89 0.06 -10.36
C ILE A 71 2.41 1.07 -9.34
N GLN A 72 2.27 2.37 -9.62
CA GLN A 72 2.73 3.43 -8.71
C GLN A 72 1.96 3.41 -7.38
N SER A 73 0.64 3.26 -7.44
CA SER A 73 -0.22 3.15 -6.26
C SER A 73 0.13 1.92 -5.41
N ASN A 74 0.32 0.76 -6.04
CA ASN A 74 0.72 -0.46 -5.35
C ASN A 74 2.08 -0.31 -4.65
N LYS A 75 3.04 0.34 -5.32
CA LYS A 75 4.36 0.62 -4.73
C LYS A 75 4.24 1.51 -3.49
N LYS A 76 3.42 2.56 -3.55
CA LYS A 76 3.17 3.45 -2.41
C LYS A 76 2.50 2.71 -1.26
N LEU A 77 1.46 1.94 -1.54
CA LEU A 77 0.76 1.13 -0.52
C LEU A 77 1.70 0.13 0.17
N LYS A 78 2.58 -0.53 -0.58
CA LYS A 78 3.60 -1.43 0.01
C LYS A 78 4.51 -0.68 0.99
N GLN A 79 5.00 0.49 0.61
CA GLN A 79 5.83 1.32 1.49
C GLN A 79 5.07 1.77 2.75
N GLU A 80 3.80 2.15 2.61
CA GLU A 80 2.96 2.52 3.75
C GLU A 80 2.77 1.34 4.72
N VAL A 81 2.47 0.15 4.19
CA VAL A 81 2.34 -1.08 4.99
C VAL A 81 3.64 -1.39 5.75
N GLU A 82 4.79 -1.33 5.09
CA GLU A 82 6.09 -1.55 5.73
C GLU A 82 6.36 -0.54 6.87
N GLN A 83 6.04 0.73 6.64
CA GLN A 83 6.18 1.76 7.67
C GLN A 83 5.22 1.54 8.85
N HIS A 84 3.97 1.16 8.58
CA HIS A 84 2.99 0.84 9.62
C HIS A 84 3.43 -0.37 10.44
N GLN A 85 3.93 -1.42 9.79
CA GLN A 85 4.45 -2.59 10.47
C GLN A 85 5.64 -2.24 11.37
N ALA A 86 6.59 -1.45 10.86
CA ALA A 86 7.74 -1.01 11.66
C ALA A 86 7.31 -0.15 12.86
N ARG A 87 6.29 0.71 12.69
CA ARG A 87 5.69 1.47 13.80
C ARG A 87 5.03 0.54 14.82
N ALA A 88 4.25 -0.43 14.37
CA ALA A 88 3.55 -1.37 15.23
C ALA A 88 4.53 -2.20 16.09
N VAL A 89 5.61 -2.71 15.49
CA VAL A 89 6.67 -3.43 16.22
C VAL A 89 7.31 -2.56 17.29
N ARG A 90 7.66 -1.31 16.97
CA ARG A 90 8.23 -0.38 17.96
C ARG A 90 7.26 -0.10 19.11
N GLN A 91 5.97 0.08 18.81
CA GLN A 91 4.96 0.31 19.84
C GLN A 91 4.72 -0.93 20.70
N SER A 92 4.74 -2.13 20.12
CA SER A 92 4.64 -3.39 20.86
C SER A 92 5.78 -3.54 21.86
N HIS A 93 7.02 -3.37 21.42
CA HIS A 93 8.17 -3.42 22.32
C HIS A 93 8.10 -2.35 23.41
N ARG A 94 7.66 -1.14 23.08
CA ARG A 94 7.49 -0.08 24.07
C ARG A 94 6.42 -0.45 25.11
N ALA A 95 5.33 -1.08 24.71
CA ALA A 95 4.31 -1.55 25.63
C ALA A 95 4.85 -2.63 26.56
N GLU A 96 5.58 -3.62 26.04
CA GLU A 96 6.24 -4.68 26.83
C GLU A 96 7.22 -4.09 27.87
N GLU A 97 8.04 -3.12 27.48
CA GLU A 97 8.94 -2.41 28.41
C GLU A 97 8.17 -1.75 29.55
N LEU A 98 7.08 -1.04 29.21
CA LEU A 98 6.26 -0.33 30.20
C LEU A 98 5.53 -1.29 31.13
N GLU A 99 5.05 -2.43 30.62
CA GLU A 99 4.48 -3.50 31.43
C GLU A 99 5.50 -4.07 32.43
N GLY A 100 6.74 -4.27 32.00
CA GLY A 100 7.83 -4.70 32.86
C GLY A 100 8.14 -3.68 33.97
N VAL A 101 8.20 -2.40 33.63
CA VAL A 101 8.39 -1.32 34.62
C VAL A 101 7.22 -1.29 35.62
N LEU A 102 5.98 -1.38 35.13
CA LEU A 102 4.79 -1.39 35.97
C LEU A 102 4.78 -2.57 36.95
N ALA A 103 5.11 -3.77 36.46
CA ALA A 103 5.24 -4.95 37.31
C ALA A 103 6.29 -4.75 38.41
N GLY A 104 7.45 -4.18 38.07
CA GLY A 104 8.51 -3.84 39.04
C GLY A 104 8.06 -2.81 40.08
N VAL A 105 7.33 -1.77 39.68
CA VAL A 105 6.77 -0.78 40.60
C VAL A 105 5.75 -1.43 41.53
N LYS A 106 4.87 -2.29 41.02
CA LYS A 106 3.87 -2.99 41.81
C LYS A 106 4.50 -3.83 42.92
N VAL A 107 5.55 -4.60 42.61
CA VAL A 107 6.28 -5.40 43.60
C VAL A 107 6.92 -4.51 44.68
N LYS A 108 7.52 -3.37 44.29
CA LYS A 108 8.12 -2.44 45.25
C LYS A 108 7.09 -1.81 46.18
N VAL A 109 5.95 -1.38 45.65
CA VAL A 109 4.85 -0.80 46.43
C VAL A 109 4.34 -1.83 47.44
N GLN A 110 4.06 -3.06 46.99
CA GLN A 110 3.61 -4.13 47.88
C GLN A 110 4.64 -4.43 48.99
N GLY A 111 5.93 -4.52 48.66
CA GLY A 111 6.97 -4.73 49.67
C GLY A 111 7.07 -3.58 50.69
N LEU A 112 6.82 -2.33 50.28
CA LEU A 112 6.75 -1.19 51.19
C LEU A 112 5.52 -1.26 52.09
N GLU A 113 4.35 -1.59 51.54
CA GLU A 113 3.10 -1.79 52.28
C GLU A 113 3.27 -2.88 53.36
N ASP A 114 3.81 -4.04 52.98
CA ASP A 114 4.07 -5.15 53.89
C ASP A 114 5.05 -4.76 55.01
N SER A 115 6.13 -4.06 54.67
CA SER A 115 7.10 -3.55 55.65
C SER A 115 6.45 -2.59 56.66
N ILE A 116 5.58 -1.69 56.20
CA ILE A 116 4.87 -0.75 57.09
C ILE A 116 3.92 -1.51 58.02
N ILE A 117 3.14 -2.46 57.49
CA ILE A 117 2.22 -3.29 58.28
C ILE A 117 2.98 -4.07 59.35
N ASN A 118 4.09 -4.71 58.98
CA ASN A 118 4.90 -5.48 59.91
C ASN A 118 5.49 -4.61 61.03
N LYS A 119 6.02 -3.42 60.70
CA LYS A 119 6.52 -2.47 61.70
C LYS A 119 5.41 -2.01 62.66
N ALA A 120 4.22 -1.70 62.14
CA ALA A 120 3.08 -1.31 62.97
C ALA A 120 2.61 -2.45 63.89
N ALA A 121 2.59 -3.68 63.39
CA ALA A 121 2.25 -4.87 64.17
C ALA A 121 3.26 -5.12 65.29
N GLN A 122 4.56 -5.02 64.98
CA GLN A 122 5.64 -5.13 65.96
C GLN A 122 5.52 -4.08 67.07
N GLN A 123 5.40 -2.80 66.72
CA GLN A 123 5.23 -1.71 67.70
C GLN A 123 4.00 -1.91 68.58
N ARG A 124 2.90 -2.43 68.02
CA ARG A 124 1.69 -2.76 68.79
C ARG A 124 1.91 -3.95 69.73
N GLY A 125 2.73 -4.92 69.34
CA GLY A 125 3.16 -6.02 70.19
C GLY A 125 4.00 -5.53 71.36
N GLU A 126 5.05 -4.77 71.09
CA GLU A 126 5.94 -4.16 72.09
C GLU A 126 5.16 -3.31 73.08
N ARG A 127 4.25 -2.45 72.61
CA ARG A 127 3.39 -1.64 73.49
C ARG A 127 2.50 -2.49 74.39
N ARG A 128 1.96 -3.60 73.88
CA ARG A 128 1.12 -4.51 74.68
C ARG A 128 1.94 -5.22 75.75
N GLN A 129 3.15 -5.66 75.43
CA GLN A 129 4.06 -6.27 76.40
C GLN A 129 4.40 -5.28 77.52
N LEU A 130 4.80 -4.05 77.18
CA LEU A 130 5.09 -3.00 78.16
C LEU A 130 3.89 -2.65 79.05
N GLN A 131 2.67 -2.67 78.50
CA GLN A 131 1.45 -2.47 79.29
C GLN A 131 1.17 -3.63 80.25
N GLN A 132 1.47 -4.87 79.84
CA GLN A 132 1.33 -6.05 80.69
C GLN A 132 2.36 -6.02 81.81
N ASP A 133 3.64 -5.80 81.49
CA ASP A 133 4.73 -5.71 82.48
C ASP A 133 4.44 -4.61 83.52
N LYS A 134 3.89 -3.47 83.09
CA LYS A 134 3.49 -2.40 84.02
C LYS A 134 2.38 -2.84 84.98
N ARG A 135 1.37 -3.57 84.49
CA ARG A 135 0.28 -4.08 85.34
C ARG A 135 0.81 -5.11 86.33
N ASP A 136 1.68 -6.01 85.88
CA ASP A 136 2.23 -7.07 86.73
C ASP A 136 3.19 -6.54 87.80
N ALA A 137 3.81 -5.37 87.58
CA ALA A 137 4.63 -4.67 88.57
C ALA A 137 3.83 -3.83 89.60
N GLU A 138 2.54 -3.59 89.34
CA GLU A 138 1.63 -2.84 90.24
C GLU A 138 0.81 -3.77 91.17
N VAL A 139 1.01 -5.09 91.08
CA VAL A 139 0.40 -6.14 91.93
C VAL A 139 1.41 -6.66 92.95
#